data_AF-A0AA36I3Q4-F1
#
_entry.id   AF-A0AA36I3Q4-F1
#
_cell.length_a   1.000
_cell.length_b   1.000
_cell.length_c   1.000
_cell.angle_alpha   90.00
_cell.angle_beta   90.00
_cell.angle_gamma   90.00
#
_symmetry.space_group_name_H-M   'P 1'
#
loop_
_entity.id
_entity.type
_entity.pdbx_description
1 polymer ?
#
loop_
_entity_poly.entity_id
_entity_poly.type
_entity_poly.pdbx_seq_one_letter_code
_entity_poly.pdbx_strand_id
1 'polypeptide(L)'
;MAAVAEQAEDDMVAEKILLADGTSVEMLRSPQMTEAQWQETKTYLQSNVAETKKLVEHSTNPDKIRKQKLMRAMADVWQEQIDSSNQDFAQRMKELEQEPDFEELFKAIKDYQVQQIRECLDDKELMQKVSSKMGGVPQQAQRNADRVRKTPLTLQEACKFGDLRAVQRYLTETERGGRKLEAKDQRGISCLGYAVGANRMPITMLLVEVKADMNCVDKAGNSSLHYAAGYGRQEMLEYLLAQGADVNKANDSGQTPLAVATRNAQSKAVELLKSKGGR
;
A
#
# COMPACT_ATOMS: atom_id res chain seq x y z
N MET A 1 -42.99 -30.39 5.79
CA MET A 1 -42.99 -28.92 5.58
C MET A 1 -42.79 -28.27 6.93
N ALA A 2 -41.60 -27.74 7.17
CA ALA A 2 -41.29 -26.78 8.21
C ALA A 2 -40.21 -25.87 7.61
N ALA A 3 -40.40 -24.57 7.78
CA ALA A 3 -39.84 -23.51 6.96
C ALA A 3 -38.30 -23.52 6.92
N VAL A 4 -37.78 -23.41 5.70
CA VAL A 4 -36.43 -22.93 5.41
C VAL A 4 -36.45 -21.44 5.73
N ALA A 5 -35.95 -21.06 6.90
CA ALA A 5 -35.72 -19.67 7.26
C ALA A 5 -34.44 -19.19 6.55
N GLU A 6 -34.63 -18.31 5.57
CA GLU A 6 -33.72 -17.29 5.05
C GLU A 6 -32.24 -17.39 5.47
N GLN A 7 -31.42 -17.99 4.60
CA GLN A 7 -30.03 -17.59 4.43
C GLN A 7 -29.99 -16.48 3.37
N ALA A 8 -30.16 -15.23 3.81
CA ALA A 8 -30.07 -14.07 2.92
C ALA A 8 -29.56 -12.82 3.65
N GLU A 9 -28.54 -12.92 4.51
CA GLU A 9 -27.98 -11.74 5.21
C GLU A 9 -26.48 -11.91 5.50
N ASP A 10 -25.59 -11.67 4.51
CA ASP A 10 -24.22 -11.16 4.79
C ASP A 10 -23.39 -10.73 3.55
N ASP A 11 -23.96 -10.72 2.33
CA ASP A 11 -23.17 -10.38 1.14
C ASP A 11 -23.02 -8.87 0.94
N MET A 12 -21.80 -8.42 0.65
CA MET A 12 -21.52 -7.04 0.27
C MET A 12 -22.22 -6.70 -1.06
N VAL A 13 -22.82 -5.51 -1.14
CA VAL A 13 -23.60 -5.07 -2.30
C VAL A 13 -22.74 -4.20 -3.20
N ALA A 14 -22.62 -4.55 -4.47
CA ALA A 14 -21.96 -3.72 -5.47
C ALA A 14 -22.86 -2.55 -5.88
N GLU A 15 -22.36 -1.33 -5.73
CA GLU A 15 -23.04 -0.12 -6.20
C GLU A 15 -22.14 0.66 -7.16
N LYS A 16 -22.76 1.14 -8.24
CA LYS A 16 -22.11 2.00 -9.22
C LYS A 16 -22.27 3.46 -8.81
N ILE A 17 -21.15 4.11 -8.49
CA ILE A 17 -21.09 5.51 -8.06
C ILE A 17 -20.70 6.38 -9.25
N LEU A 18 -21.60 7.27 -9.67
CA LEU A 18 -21.31 8.29 -10.69
C LEU A 18 -20.50 9.43 -10.07
N LEU A 19 -19.37 9.75 -10.69
CA LEU A 19 -18.45 10.81 -10.28
C LEU A 19 -18.83 12.15 -10.93
N ALA A 20 -18.30 13.25 -10.39
CA ALA A 20 -18.63 14.61 -10.87
C ALA A 20 -18.23 14.87 -12.33
N ASP A 21 -17.27 14.12 -12.89
CA ASP A 21 -16.84 14.23 -14.28
C ASP A 21 -17.60 13.31 -15.25
N GLY A 22 -18.66 12.64 -14.78
CA GLY A 22 -19.47 11.70 -15.56
C GLY A 22 -18.89 10.28 -15.67
N THR A 23 -17.69 10.02 -15.16
CA THR A 23 -17.16 8.65 -15.02
C THR A 23 -17.82 7.92 -13.85
N SER A 24 -17.59 6.62 -13.72
CA SER A 24 -18.16 5.83 -12.62
C SER A 24 -17.17 4.85 -12.03
N VAL A 25 -17.29 4.60 -10.73
CA VAL A 25 -16.58 3.53 -10.01
C VAL A 25 -17.60 2.55 -9.46
N GLU A 26 -17.25 1.26 -9.45
CA GLU A 26 -18.00 0.24 -8.72
C GLU A 26 -17.36 0.04 -7.34
N MET A 27 -18.18 0.05 -6.29
CA MET A 27 -17.71 -0.17 -4.94
C MET A 27 -18.67 -1.10 -4.19
N LEU A 28 -18.10 -2.09 -3.50
CA LEU A 28 -18.82 -2.97 -2.59
C LEU A 28 -19.08 -2.25 -1.26
N ARG A 29 -20.35 -2.21 -0.87
CA ARG A 29 -20.86 -1.68 0.41
C ARG A 29 -21.16 -2.84 1.37
N SER A 30 -20.74 -2.68 2.62
CA SER A 30 -21.08 -3.63 3.68
C SER A 30 -22.57 -3.62 4.00
N PRO A 31 -23.23 -4.77 4.20
CA PRO A 31 -24.63 -4.79 4.66
C PRO A 31 -24.78 -4.19 6.06
N GLN A 32 -23.71 -4.18 6.87
CA GLN A 32 -23.69 -3.51 8.18
C GLN A 32 -23.56 -1.98 8.10
N MET A 33 -23.41 -1.42 6.89
CA MET A 33 -23.20 0.01 6.69
C MET A 33 -24.51 0.79 6.64
N THR A 34 -24.64 1.80 7.51
CA THR A 34 -25.83 2.67 7.50
C THR A 34 -25.90 3.54 6.25
N GLU A 35 -27.10 3.98 5.89
CA GLU A 35 -27.28 4.85 4.71
C GLU A 35 -26.54 6.18 4.86
N ALA A 36 -26.52 6.75 6.06
CA ALA A 36 -25.81 7.99 6.34
C ALA A 36 -24.31 7.85 6.08
N GLN A 37 -23.68 6.78 6.60
CA GLN A 37 -22.27 6.50 6.35
C GLN A 37 -22.03 6.31 4.84
N TRP A 38 -22.94 5.65 4.14
CA TRP A 38 -22.72 5.35 2.71
C TRP A 38 -22.83 6.59 1.86
N GLN A 39 -23.74 7.48 2.23
CA GLN A 39 -23.84 8.79 1.63
C GLN A 39 -22.59 9.65 1.85
N GLU A 40 -21.94 9.56 3.02
CA GLU A 40 -20.65 10.22 3.27
C GLU A 40 -19.57 9.71 2.32
N THR A 41 -19.42 8.38 2.21
CA THR A 41 -18.45 7.72 1.32
C THR A 41 -18.70 8.06 -0.15
N LYS A 42 -19.96 8.04 -0.59
CA LYS A 42 -20.33 8.48 -1.95
C LYS A 42 -19.96 9.94 -2.18
N THR A 43 -20.33 10.83 -1.26
CA THR A 43 -20.04 12.27 -1.38
C THR A 43 -18.54 12.53 -1.50
N TYR A 44 -17.73 11.82 -0.70
CA TYR A 44 -16.27 11.89 -0.79
C TYR A 44 -15.78 11.48 -2.19
N LEU A 45 -16.17 10.30 -2.66
CA LEU A 45 -15.70 9.75 -3.93
C LEU A 45 -16.11 10.62 -5.13
N GLN A 46 -17.33 11.17 -5.07
CA GLN A 46 -17.88 12.06 -6.09
C GLN A 46 -17.13 13.39 -6.17
N SER A 47 -16.76 13.95 -5.02
CA SER A 47 -16.08 15.25 -4.93
C SER A 47 -14.57 15.14 -5.19
N ASN A 48 -13.98 13.97 -4.93
CA ASN A 48 -12.54 13.70 -5.06
C ASN A 48 -12.19 12.85 -6.29
N VAL A 49 -12.69 13.22 -7.48
CA VAL A 49 -12.58 12.44 -8.73
C VAL A 49 -11.15 11.96 -9.02
N ALA A 50 -10.14 12.82 -8.87
CA ALA A 50 -8.75 12.45 -9.15
C ALA A 50 -8.22 11.36 -8.19
N GLU A 51 -8.58 11.44 -6.90
CA GLU A 51 -8.18 10.43 -5.92
C GLU A 51 -8.97 9.14 -6.10
N THR A 52 -10.27 9.23 -6.43
CA THR A 52 -11.10 8.09 -6.79
C THR A 52 -10.55 7.35 -8.01
N LYS A 53 -10.13 8.08 -9.06
CA LYS A 53 -9.50 7.47 -10.24
C LYS A 53 -8.18 6.79 -9.90
N LYS A 54 -7.31 7.44 -9.11
CA LYS A 54 -6.08 6.78 -8.62
C LYS A 54 -6.43 5.51 -7.85
N LEU A 55 -7.40 5.53 -6.95
CA LEU A 55 -7.82 4.34 -6.22
C LEU A 55 -8.22 3.21 -7.16
N VAL A 56 -9.02 3.52 -8.19
CA VAL A 56 -9.41 2.56 -9.22
C VAL A 56 -8.19 2.04 -9.98
N GLU A 57 -7.28 2.91 -10.45
CA GLU A 57 -6.04 2.51 -11.11
C GLU A 57 -5.16 1.59 -10.24
N HIS A 58 -5.02 1.88 -8.95
CA HIS A 58 -4.28 1.02 -8.03
C HIS A 58 -4.97 -0.33 -7.81
N SER A 59 -6.32 -0.35 -7.75
CA SER A 59 -7.13 -1.57 -7.63
C SER A 59 -7.23 -2.39 -8.92
N THR A 60 -7.00 -1.77 -10.08
CA THR A 60 -7.05 -2.42 -11.40
C THR A 60 -5.67 -2.82 -11.91
N ASN A 61 -4.58 -2.42 -11.24
CA ASN A 61 -3.22 -2.82 -11.58
C ASN A 61 -2.46 -3.51 -10.42
N PRO A 62 -2.98 -4.65 -9.89
CA PRO A 62 -2.27 -5.48 -8.92
C PRO A 62 -0.94 -6.01 -9.48
N ASP A 63 -0.79 -6.05 -10.80
CA ASP A 63 0.43 -6.45 -11.48
C ASP A 63 1.57 -5.46 -11.31
N LYS A 64 1.32 -4.14 -11.14
CA LYS A 64 2.39 -3.17 -10.85
C LYS A 64 3.00 -3.38 -9.47
N ILE A 65 2.18 -3.62 -8.46
CA ILE A 65 2.63 -3.93 -7.09
C ILE A 65 3.36 -5.27 -7.07
N ARG A 66 2.81 -6.29 -7.74
CA ARG A 66 3.49 -7.58 -7.93
C ARG A 66 4.80 -7.44 -8.69
N LYS A 67 4.85 -6.61 -9.73
CA LYS A 67 6.07 -6.32 -10.51
C LYS A 67 7.12 -5.68 -9.62
N GLN A 68 6.74 -4.74 -8.76
CA GLN A 68 7.66 -4.15 -7.78
C GLN A 68 8.20 -5.19 -6.79
N LYS A 69 7.33 -6.06 -6.26
CA LYS A 69 7.76 -7.17 -5.39
C LYS A 69 8.67 -8.15 -6.11
N LEU A 70 8.36 -8.47 -7.36
CA LEU A 70 9.17 -9.32 -8.22
C LEU A 70 10.55 -8.71 -8.46
N MET A 71 10.60 -7.42 -8.85
CA MET A 71 11.85 -6.69 -9.04
C MET A 71 12.70 -6.71 -7.76
N ARG A 72 12.10 -6.46 -6.60
CA ARG A 72 12.81 -6.47 -5.32
C ARG A 72 13.33 -7.86 -4.97
N ALA A 73 12.50 -8.89 -5.10
CA ALA A 73 12.90 -10.27 -4.84
C ALA A 73 14.00 -10.75 -5.80
N MET A 74 14.03 -10.23 -7.02
CA MET A 74 15.13 -10.45 -7.96
C MET A 74 16.39 -9.71 -7.50
N ALA A 75 16.29 -8.41 -7.16
CA ALA A 75 17.40 -7.60 -6.70
C ALA A 75 18.08 -8.17 -5.44
N ASP A 76 17.29 -8.65 -4.47
CA ASP A 76 17.82 -9.25 -3.24
C ASP A 76 18.72 -10.48 -3.54
N VAL A 77 18.33 -11.33 -4.50
CA VAL A 77 19.13 -12.51 -4.90
C VAL A 77 20.43 -12.09 -5.58
N TRP A 78 20.39 -11.08 -6.44
CA TRP A 78 21.61 -10.56 -7.07
C TRP A 78 22.55 -9.90 -6.05
N GLN A 79 22.01 -9.19 -5.05
CA GLN A 79 22.80 -8.62 -3.97
C GLN A 79 23.50 -9.68 -3.13
N GLU A 80 22.80 -10.78 -2.78
CA GLU A 80 23.41 -11.91 -2.08
C GLU A 80 24.55 -12.56 -2.90
N GLN A 81 24.43 -12.63 -4.23
CA GLN A 81 25.50 -13.14 -5.09
C GLN A 81 26.74 -12.23 -5.09
N ILE A 82 26.53 -10.91 -5.04
CA ILE A 82 27.62 -9.94 -4.88
C ILE A 82 28.29 -10.11 -3.52
N ASP A 83 27.50 -10.14 -2.44
CA ASP A 83 28.02 -10.16 -1.07
C ASP A 83 28.72 -11.49 -0.72
N SER A 84 28.24 -12.59 -1.29
CA SER A 84 28.85 -13.93 -1.11
C SER A 84 30.15 -14.12 -1.89
N SER A 85 30.64 -13.11 -2.63
CA SER A 85 31.86 -13.20 -3.46
C SER A 85 31.81 -14.39 -4.43
N ASN A 86 30.63 -14.64 -5.02
CA ASN A 86 30.46 -15.72 -5.97
C ASN A 86 31.40 -15.49 -7.17
N GLN A 87 32.45 -16.32 -7.27
CA GLN A 87 33.54 -16.11 -8.23
C GLN A 87 33.06 -16.15 -9.69
N ASP A 88 32.11 -17.02 -10.00
CA ASP A 88 31.53 -17.14 -11.34
C ASP A 88 30.67 -15.91 -11.68
N PHE A 89 29.86 -15.43 -10.73
CA PHE A 89 29.09 -14.20 -10.91
C PHE A 89 30.00 -12.95 -11.05
N ALA A 90 31.02 -12.83 -10.20
CA ALA A 90 31.98 -11.73 -10.24
C ALA A 90 32.80 -11.73 -11.55
N GLN A 91 33.15 -12.91 -12.05
CA GLN A 91 33.84 -13.05 -13.33
C GLN A 91 32.94 -12.60 -14.50
N ARG A 92 31.67 -13.04 -14.53
CA ARG A 92 30.70 -12.59 -15.54
C ARG A 92 30.47 -11.09 -15.51
N MET A 93 30.39 -10.48 -14.32
CA MET A 93 30.27 -9.01 -14.20
C MET A 93 31.47 -8.27 -14.80
N LYS A 94 32.69 -8.77 -14.58
CA LYS A 94 33.90 -8.18 -15.16
C LYS A 94 33.95 -8.32 -16.68
N GLU A 95 33.53 -9.48 -17.20
CA GLU A 95 33.43 -9.71 -18.64
C GLU A 95 32.39 -8.80 -19.28
N LEU A 96 31.22 -8.65 -18.64
CA LEU A 96 30.14 -7.77 -19.08
C LEU A 96 30.59 -6.31 -19.16
N GLU A 97 31.40 -5.84 -18.20
CA GLU A 97 31.91 -4.46 -18.19
C GLU A 97 32.89 -4.16 -19.35
N GLN A 98 33.51 -5.18 -19.93
CA GLN A 98 34.46 -5.05 -21.05
C GLN A 98 33.80 -5.19 -22.43
N GLU A 99 32.53 -5.59 -22.50
CA GLU A 99 31.83 -5.78 -23.78
C GLU A 99 31.34 -4.44 -24.35
N PRO A 100 31.60 -4.16 -25.65
CA PRO A 100 31.22 -2.89 -26.28
C PRO A 100 29.72 -2.59 -26.22
N ASP A 101 28.90 -3.65 -26.34
CA ASP A 101 27.44 -3.57 -26.28
C ASP A 101 26.92 -2.97 -24.95
N PHE A 102 27.72 -2.99 -23.86
CA PHE A 102 27.31 -2.48 -22.55
C PHE A 102 28.11 -1.26 -22.08
N GLU A 103 29.00 -0.71 -22.91
CA GLU A 103 29.87 0.42 -22.54
C GLU A 103 29.05 1.63 -22.06
N GLU A 104 27.96 1.96 -22.78
CA GLU A 104 27.07 3.07 -22.44
C GLU A 104 26.39 2.87 -21.08
N LEU A 105 25.91 1.66 -20.80
CA LEU A 105 25.27 1.30 -19.53
C LEU A 105 26.27 1.44 -18.36
N PHE A 106 27.47 0.86 -18.48
CA PHE A 106 28.47 0.93 -17.40
C PHE A 106 29.04 2.33 -17.20
N LYS A 107 29.21 3.11 -18.27
CA LYS A 107 29.57 4.52 -18.18
C LYS A 107 28.49 5.30 -17.43
N ALA A 108 27.23 5.13 -17.78
CA ALA A 108 26.12 5.79 -17.11
C ALA A 108 26.05 5.42 -15.61
N ILE A 109 26.30 4.16 -15.26
CA ILE A 109 26.37 3.71 -13.85
C ILE A 109 27.51 4.39 -13.10
N LYS A 110 28.72 4.42 -13.66
CA LYS A 110 29.90 5.04 -13.03
C LYS A 110 29.74 6.55 -12.85
N ASP A 111 29.12 7.20 -13.81
CA ASP A 111 28.88 8.64 -13.82
C ASP A 111 27.61 9.05 -13.06
N TYR A 112 26.92 8.10 -12.42
CA TYR A 112 25.64 8.31 -11.71
C TYR A 112 24.57 8.99 -12.58
N GLN A 113 24.56 8.69 -13.87
CA GLN A 113 23.68 9.28 -14.86
C GLN A 113 22.32 8.58 -14.88
N VAL A 114 21.48 8.93 -13.90
CA VAL A 114 20.17 8.27 -13.65
C VAL A 114 19.28 8.20 -14.88
N GLN A 115 19.28 9.21 -15.74
CA GLN A 115 18.42 9.24 -16.93
C GLN A 115 18.88 8.24 -18.00
N GLN A 116 20.17 8.23 -18.34
CA GLN A 116 20.73 7.23 -19.26
C GLN A 116 20.64 5.80 -18.69
N ILE A 117 20.85 5.61 -17.39
CA ILE A 117 20.63 4.31 -16.74
C ILE A 117 19.19 3.83 -16.99
N ARG A 118 18.19 4.71 -16.84
CA ARG A 118 16.78 4.34 -17.10
C ARG A 118 16.54 3.97 -18.55
N GLU A 119 17.08 4.74 -19.49
CA GLU A 119 16.96 4.48 -20.93
C GLU A 119 17.56 3.11 -21.29
N CYS A 120 18.74 2.77 -20.77
CA CYS A 120 19.34 1.44 -20.94
C CYS A 120 18.50 0.32 -20.28
N LEU A 121 17.91 0.56 -19.10
CA LEU A 121 17.07 -0.44 -18.41
C LEU A 121 15.73 -0.69 -19.13
N ASP A 122 15.24 0.29 -19.90
CA ASP A 122 14.02 0.16 -20.70
C ASP A 122 14.29 -0.53 -22.07
N ASP A 123 15.55 -0.62 -22.50
CA ASP A 123 15.97 -1.39 -23.67
C ASP A 123 15.89 -2.90 -23.40
N LYS A 124 14.85 -3.52 -23.94
CA LYS A 124 14.58 -4.95 -23.77
C LYS A 124 15.66 -5.85 -24.38
N GLU A 125 16.23 -5.45 -25.50
CA GLU A 125 17.22 -6.28 -26.21
C GLU A 125 18.55 -6.24 -25.47
N LEU A 126 18.97 -5.05 -25.03
CA LEU A 126 20.13 -4.86 -24.16
C LEU A 126 19.98 -5.68 -22.87
N MET A 127 18.84 -5.56 -22.19
CA MET A 127 18.61 -6.28 -20.92
C MET A 127 18.49 -7.81 -21.10
N GLN A 128 18.02 -8.29 -22.25
CA GLN A 128 18.07 -9.73 -22.57
C GLN A 128 19.50 -10.22 -22.75
N LYS A 129 20.37 -9.46 -23.44
CA LYS A 129 21.79 -9.79 -23.59
C LYS A 129 22.49 -9.82 -22.24
N VAL A 130 22.28 -8.79 -21.40
CA VAL A 130 22.78 -8.76 -20.01
C VAL A 130 22.32 -10.00 -19.25
N SER A 131 21.02 -10.30 -19.26
CA SER A 131 20.48 -11.47 -18.56
C SER A 131 21.11 -12.77 -19.05
N SER A 132 21.33 -12.95 -20.36
CA SER A 132 21.96 -14.15 -20.90
C SER A 132 23.40 -14.31 -20.44
N LYS A 133 24.19 -13.22 -20.46
CA LYS A 133 25.60 -13.20 -20.04
C LYS A 133 25.76 -13.46 -18.54
N MET A 134 24.80 -13.01 -17.74
CA MET A 134 24.77 -13.28 -16.30
C MET A 134 24.29 -14.70 -15.94
N GLY A 135 23.94 -15.54 -16.93
CA GLY A 135 23.48 -16.92 -16.71
C GLY A 135 21.97 -17.06 -16.52
N GLY A 136 21.20 -16.09 -17.00
CA GLY A 136 19.75 -16.04 -16.89
C GLY A 136 19.26 -15.57 -15.52
N VAL A 137 17.96 -15.76 -15.26
CA VAL A 137 17.38 -15.51 -13.93
C VAL A 137 17.78 -16.67 -13.00
N PRO A 138 18.44 -16.41 -11.86
CA PRO A 138 18.84 -17.46 -10.92
C PRO A 138 17.65 -18.32 -10.48
N GLN A 139 17.83 -19.64 -10.31
CA GLN A 139 16.74 -20.53 -9.89
C GLN A 139 16.06 -20.08 -8.59
N GLN A 140 16.84 -19.54 -7.64
CA GLN A 140 16.29 -18.99 -6.41
C GLN A 140 15.42 -17.76 -6.67
N ALA A 141 15.84 -16.87 -7.58
CA ALA A 141 15.03 -15.73 -8.01
C ALA A 141 13.75 -16.19 -8.73
N GLN A 142 13.82 -17.25 -9.55
CA GLN A 142 12.65 -17.85 -10.19
C GLN A 142 11.67 -18.44 -9.16
N ARG A 143 12.16 -19.19 -8.17
CA ARG A 143 11.34 -19.71 -7.06
C ARG A 143 10.70 -18.58 -6.25
N ASN A 144 11.45 -17.53 -5.95
CA ASN A 144 10.94 -16.34 -5.27
C ASN A 144 9.86 -15.65 -6.12
N ALA A 145 10.08 -15.51 -7.43
CA ALA A 145 9.12 -14.96 -8.38
C ALA A 145 7.82 -15.77 -8.41
N ASP A 146 7.92 -17.09 -8.49
CA ASP A 146 6.77 -17.99 -8.51
C ASP A 146 5.98 -17.94 -7.19
N ARG A 147 6.68 -17.83 -6.05
CA ARG A 147 6.05 -17.60 -4.75
C ARG A 147 5.29 -16.27 -4.72
N VAL A 148 5.91 -15.18 -5.18
CA VAL A 148 5.26 -13.85 -5.25
C VAL A 148 4.04 -13.86 -6.17
N ARG A 149 4.08 -14.61 -7.27
CA ARG A 149 2.94 -14.74 -8.20
C ARG A 149 1.78 -15.55 -7.61
N LYS A 150 2.09 -16.61 -6.85
CA LYS A 150 1.08 -17.52 -6.27
C LYS A 150 0.43 -17.00 -4.99
N THR A 151 1.13 -16.19 -4.19
CA THR A 151 0.60 -15.67 -2.93
C THR A 151 -0.17 -14.36 -3.17
N PRO A 152 -1.48 -14.26 -2.83
CA PRO A 152 -2.20 -12.99 -2.89
C PRO A 152 -1.59 -11.96 -1.93
N LEU A 153 -1.66 -10.65 -2.27
CA LEU A 153 -1.25 -9.58 -1.36
C LEU A 153 -1.98 -9.73 -0.03
N THR A 154 -1.32 -9.54 1.11
CA THR A 154 -2.06 -9.58 2.39
C THR A 154 -3.05 -8.41 2.49
N LEU A 155 -4.03 -8.48 3.38
CA LEU A 155 -4.97 -7.38 3.59
C LEU A 155 -4.23 -6.06 3.94
N GLN A 156 -3.20 -6.13 4.78
CA GLN A 156 -2.36 -4.97 5.11
C GLN A 156 -1.67 -4.38 3.88
N GLU A 157 -1.17 -5.21 2.98
CA GLU A 157 -0.53 -4.77 1.74
C GLU A 157 -1.53 -4.15 0.78
N ALA A 158 -2.68 -4.78 0.59
CA ALA A 158 -3.77 -4.22 -0.21
C ALA A 158 -4.18 -2.83 0.31
N CYS A 159 -4.31 -2.70 1.64
CA CYS A 159 -4.60 -1.42 2.29
C CYS A 159 -3.48 -0.38 2.08
N LYS A 160 -2.22 -0.76 2.21
CA LYS A 160 -1.07 0.13 1.98
C LYS A 160 -1.03 0.64 0.54
N PHE A 161 -1.22 -0.26 -0.42
CA PHE A 161 -1.06 0.06 -1.84
C PHE A 161 -2.30 0.65 -2.49
N GLY A 162 -3.44 0.70 -1.80
CA GLY A 162 -4.67 1.25 -2.36
C GLY A 162 -5.44 0.26 -3.24
N ASP A 163 -5.22 -1.04 -3.07
CA ASP A 163 -5.93 -2.07 -3.83
C ASP A 163 -7.32 -2.33 -3.23
N LEU A 164 -8.26 -1.41 -3.51
CA LEU A 164 -9.62 -1.46 -3.00
C LEU A 164 -10.32 -2.79 -3.33
N ARG A 165 -10.10 -3.33 -4.53
CA ARG A 165 -10.72 -4.58 -4.98
C ARG A 165 -10.22 -5.76 -4.14
N ALA A 166 -8.91 -5.85 -3.91
CA ALA A 166 -8.37 -6.89 -3.03
C ALA A 166 -8.85 -6.71 -1.59
N VAL A 167 -8.91 -5.47 -1.07
CA VAL A 167 -9.49 -5.20 0.26
C VAL A 167 -10.93 -5.71 0.33
N GLN A 168 -11.79 -5.34 -0.60
CA GLN A 168 -13.19 -5.76 -0.60
C GLN A 168 -13.34 -7.28 -0.74
N ARG A 169 -12.52 -7.93 -1.58
CA ARG A 169 -12.45 -9.40 -1.63
C ARG A 169 -12.09 -10.02 -0.29
N TYR A 170 -11.11 -9.47 0.42
CA TYR A 170 -10.77 -9.94 1.77
C TYR A 170 -11.91 -9.75 2.77
N LEU A 171 -12.74 -8.73 2.59
CA LEU A 171 -13.89 -8.47 3.45
C LEU A 171 -15.12 -9.35 3.14
N THR A 172 -15.21 -9.90 1.92
CA THR A 172 -16.28 -10.80 1.45
C THR A 172 -15.95 -12.29 1.55
N GLU A 173 -14.69 -12.70 1.35
CA GLU A 173 -14.25 -14.10 1.34
C GLU A 173 -14.07 -14.64 2.79
N THR A 174 -15.17 -14.76 3.54
CA THR A 174 -15.18 -15.08 4.99
C THR A 174 -15.09 -16.56 5.36
N GLU A 175 -15.07 -17.49 4.40
CA GLU A 175 -15.22 -18.94 4.70
C GLU A 175 -14.03 -19.63 5.41
N ARG A 176 -12.86 -18.99 5.63
CA ARG A 176 -11.68 -19.71 6.19
C ARG A 176 -11.01 -19.11 7.43
N GLY A 177 -11.62 -18.11 8.05
CA GLY A 177 -11.11 -17.57 9.31
C GLY A 177 -11.48 -16.11 9.41
N GLY A 178 -12.44 -15.82 10.30
CA GLY A 178 -13.13 -14.54 10.41
C GLY A 178 -12.24 -13.32 10.27
N ARG A 179 -12.80 -12.26 9.65
CA ARG A 179 -12.23 -10.93 9.44
C ARG A 179 -11.16 -10.57 10.50
N LYS A 180 -9.89 -10.89 10.24
CA LYS A 180 -8.78 -10.46 11.12
C LYS A 180 -8.35 -9.05 10.74
N LEU A 181 -9.28 -8.09 10.78
CA LEU A 181 -8.97 -6.67 10.61
C LEU A 181 -7.88 -6.23 11.59
N GLU A 182 -7.91 -6.83 12.78
CA GLU A 182 -6.99 -6.55 13.87
C GLU A 182 -5.70 -7.38 13.86
N ALA A 183 -5.47 -8.18 12.81
CA ALA A 183 -4.16 -8.83 12.66
C ALA A 183 -3.07 -7.76 12.50
N LYS A 184 -2.12 -7.78 13.43
CA LYS A 184 -0.95 -6.93 13.42
C LYS A 184 0.25 -7.68 12.84
N ASP A 185 1.06 -6.97 12.05
CA ASP A 185 2.32 -7.50 11.53
C ASP A 185 3.43 -7.48 12.60
N GLN A 186 4.67 -7.81 12.19
CA GLN A 186 5.83 -7.77 13.08
C GLN A 186 6.17 -6.37 13.59
N ARG A 187 5.59 -5.30 13.03
CA ARG A 187 5.72 -3.91 13.50
C ARG A 187 4.56 -3.49 14.40
N GLY A 188 3.56 -4.35 14.60
CA GLY A 188 2.36 -4.03 15.36
C GLY A 188 1.29 -3.29 14.53
N ILE A 189 1.45 -3.18 13.21
CA ILE A 189 0.57 -2.36 12.37
C ILE A 189 -0.59 -3.22 11.83
N SER A 190 -1.82 -2.76 12.02
CA SER A 190 -3.05 -3.36 11.48
C SER A 190 -3.31 -2.94 10.03
N CYS A 191 -4.34 -3.50 9.38
CA CYS A 191 -4.72 -3.05 8.04
C CYS A 191 -5.16 -1.58 8.02
N LEU A 192 -5.86 -1.12 9.06
CA LEU A 192 -6.25 0.29 9.22
C LEU A 192 -5.03 1.19 9.35
N GLY A 193 -4.05 0.81 10.17
CA GLY A 193 -2.80 1.57 10.32
C GLY A 193 -2.05 1.75 8.99
N TYR A 194 -2.04 0.71 8.13
CA TYR A 194 -1.46 0.81 6.79
C TYR A 194 -2.27 1.71 5.84
N ALA A 195 -3.59 1.62 5.86
CA ALA A 195 -4.45 2.48 5.05
C ALA A 195 -4.24 3.97 5.40
N VAL A 196 -4.23 4.30 6.70
CA VAL A 196 -4.00 5.66 7.20
C VAL A 196 -2.60 6.14 6.86
N GLY A 197 -1.56 5.36 7.19
CA GLY A 197 -0.17 5.75 6.94
C GLY A 197 0.15 5.97 5.46
N ALA A 198 -0.52 5.23 4.57
CA ALA A 198 -0.41 5.41 3.12
C ALA A 198 -1.43 6.41 2.54
N ASN A 199 -2.27 7.03 3.38
CA ASN A 199 -3.32 7.97 3.00
C ASN A 199 -4.31 7.42 1.97
N ARG A 200 -4.78 6.20 2.20
CA ARG A 200 -5.83 5.58 1.42
C ARG A 200 -7.18 5.91 2.04
N MET A 201 -7.68 7.13 1.80
CA MET A 201 -8.91 7.61 2.45
C MET A 201 -10.11 6.68 2.21
N PRO A 202 -10.43 6.27 0.97
CA PRO A 202 -11.61 5.43 0.76
C PRO A 202 -11.50 4.04 1.40
N ILE A 203 -10.28 3.49 1.49
CA ILE A 203 -10.03 2.24 2.22
C ILE A 203 -10.14 2.47 3.73
N THR A 204 -9.68 3.61 4.23
CA THR A 204 -9.80 3.97 5.66
C THR A 204 -11.26 4.07 6.06
N MET A 205 -12.07 4.77 5.26
CA MET A 205 -13.52 4.85 5.46
C MET A 205 -14.15 3.46 5.49
N LEU A 206 -13.89 2.64 4.47
CA LEU A 206 -14.37 1.25 4.40
C LEU A 206 -14.00 0.40 5.62
N LEU A 207 -12.75 0.49 6.08
CA LEU A 207 -12.27 -0.27 7.24
C LEU A 207 -12.95 0.17 8.55
N VAL A 208 -13.09 1.48 8.77
CA VAL A 208 -13.79 2.03 9.94
C VAL A 208 -15.27 1.64 9.93
N GLU A 209 -15.89 1.61 8.75
CA GLU A 209 -17.28 1.18 8.56
C GLU A 209 -17.49 -0.28 8.95
N VAL A 210 -16.56 -1.17 8.56
CA VAL A 210 -16.58 -2.59 9.00
C VAL A 210 -16.02 -2.80 10.41
N LYS A 211 -15.95 -1.74 11.22
CA LYS A 211 -15.58 -1.74 12.64
C LYS A 211 -14.14 -2.15 12.93
N ALA A 212 -13.20 -1.82 12.04
CA ALA A 212 -11.78 -1.92 12.38
C ALA A 212 -11.45 -1.02 13.59
N ASP A 213 -10.57 -1.50 14.48
CA ASP A 213 -10.19 -0.76 15.69
C ASP A 213 -9.38 0.50 15.35
N MET A 214 -10.01 1.66 15.53
CA MET A 214 -9.37 2.96 15.32
C MET A 214 -8.31 3.31 16.37
N ASN A 215 -8.33 2.63 17.52
CA ASN A 215 -7.39 2.85 18.62
C ASN A 215 -6.15 1.96 18.48
N CYS A 216 -6.01 1.23 17.38
CA CYS A 216 -4.84 0.42 17.14
C CYS A 216 -3.57 1.28 17.11
N VAL A 217 -2.54 0.79 17.81
CA VAL A 217 -1.19 1.35 17.83
C VAL A 217 -0.17 0.34 17.32
N ASP A 218 0.91 0.87 16.74
CA ASP A 218 2.09 0.09 16.40
C ASP A 218 2.93 -0.26 17.65
N LYS A 219 4.06 -0.94 17.46
CA LYS A 219 4.97 -1.33 18.55
C LYS A 219 5.66 -0.18 19.29
N ALA A 220 5.58 1.04 18.78
CA ALA A 220 6.12 2.24 19.42
C ALA A 220 5.00 3.10 20.02
N GLY A 221 3.77 2.57 20.09
CA GLY A 221 2.61 3.28 20.62
C GLY A 221 2.04 4.33 19.67
N ASN A 222 2.50 4.42 18.41
CA ASN A 222 1.95 5.38 17.45
C ASN A 222 0.58 4.91 16.98
N SER A 223 -0.44 5.75 17.21
CA SER A 223 -1.78 5.61 16.64
C SER A 223 -1.83 6.09 15.19
N SER A 224 -2.93 5.76 14.49
CA SER A 224 -3.27 6.32 13.18
C SER A 224 -3.15 7.86 13.11
N LEU A 225 -3.52 8.55 14.20
CA LEU A 225 -3.44 10.01 14.27
C LEU A 225 -1.99 10.53 14.28
N HIS A 226 -1.04 9.81 14.88
CA HIS A 226 0.39 10.16 14.81
C HIS A 226 0.92 10.12 13.38
N TYR A 227 0.54 9.08 12.63
CA TYR A 227 0.95 8.93 11.23
C TYR A 227 0.36 10.04 10.35
N ALA A 228 -0.95 10.30 10.46
CA ALA A 228 -1.60 11.37 9.72
C ALA A 228 -0.98 12.75 10.05
N ALA A 229 -0.68 13.00 11.32
CA ALA A 229 -0.04 14.22 11.81
C ALA A 229 1.39 14.39 11.27
N GLY A 230 2.23 13.36 11.40
CA GLY A 230 3.63 13.39 10.99
C GLY A 230 3.85 13.55 9.49
N TYR A 231 2.87 13.17 8.67
CA TYR A 231 2.90 13.34 7.21
C TYR A 231 2.04 14.52 6.71
N GLY A 232 1.42 15.29 7.60
CA GLY A 232 0.63 16.47 7.21
C GLY A 232 -0.68 16.16 6.45
N ARG A 233 -1.25 14.96 6.64
CA ARG A 233 -2.46 14.49 5.95
C ARG A 233 -3.71 15.13 6.55
N GLN A 234 -4.01 16.38 6.21
CA GLN A 234 -5.11 17.16 6.81
C GLN A 234 -6.48 16.47 6.73
N GLU A 235 -6.91 16.06 5.55
CA GLU A 235 -8.21 15.41 5.38
C GLU A 235 -8.32 14.13 6.22
N MET A 236 -7.24 13.34 6.29
CA MET A 236 -7.16 12.15 7.14
C MET A 236 -7.21 12.48 8.62
N LEU A 237 -6.56 13.56 9.06
CA LEU A 237 -6.63 14.06 10.43
C LEU A 237 -8.06 14.45 10.80
N GLU A 238 -8.73 15.23 9.93
CA GLU A 238 -10.11 15.66 10.13
C GLU A 238 -11.04 14.46 10.27
N TYR A 239 -10.93 13.50 9.36
CA TYR A 239 -11.71 12.27 9.39
C TYR A 239 -11.47 11.48 10.69
N LEU A 240 -10.22 11.18 11.04
CA LEU A 240 -9.90 10.41 12.25
C LEU A 240 -10.39 11.10 13.53
N LEU A 241 -10.28 12.43 13.62
CA LEU A 241 -10.78 13.20 14.77
C LEU A 241 -12.31 13.19 14.82
N ALA A 242 -12.99 13.31 13.69
CA ALA A 242 -14.46 13.19 13.62
C ALA A 242 -14.95 11.80 14.04
N GLN A 243 -14.16 10.76 13.78
CA GLN A 243 -14.43 9.40 14.23
C GLN A 243 -14.06 9.17 15.72
N GLY A 244 -13.53 10.16 16.43
CA GLY A 244 -13.27 10.09 17.87
C GLY A 244 -11.85 9.66 18.26
N ALA A 245 -10.88 9.75 17.34
CA ALA A 245 -9.48 9.52 17.69
C ALA A 245 -9.00 10.50 18.79
N ASP A 246 -8.28 9.98 19.78
CA ASP A 246 -7.72 10.80 20.86
C ASP A 246 -6.61 11.72 20.33
N VAL A 247 -6.93 13.02 20.26
CA VAL A 247 -6.05 14.10 19.81
C VAL A 247 -4.77 14.23 20.66
N ASN A 248 -4.80 13.75 21.90
CA ASN A 248 -3.71 13.86 22.87
C ASN A 248 -3.06 12.51 23.21
N LYS A 249 -3.35 11.45 22.45
CA LYS A 249 -2.77 10.12 22.68
C LYS A 249 -1.25 10.20 22.65
N ALA A 250 -0.57 9.92 23.75
CA ALA A 250 0.89 9.83 23.76
C ALA A 250 1.35 8.45 23.27
N ASN A 251 2.38 8.42 22.42
CA ASN A 251 3.11 7.20 22.07
C ASN A 251 4.10 6.81 23.19
N ASP A 252 4.85 5.71 22.98
CA ASP A 252 5.76 5.18 24.02
C ASP A 252 6.95 6.12 24.33
N SER A 253 7.23 7.07 23.44
CA SER A 253 8.22 8.14 23.64
C SER A 253 7.61 9.41 24.25
N GLY A 254 6.35 9.37 24.68
CA GLY A 254 5.64 10.53 25.25
C GLY A 254 5.25 11.58 24.21
N GLN A 255 5.38 11.31 22.91
CA GLN A 255 5.01 12.27 21.88
C GLN A 255 3.52 12.18 21.58
N THR A 256 2.82 13.32 21.53
CA THR A 256 1.45 13.42 21.00
C THR A 256 1.46 13.57 19.48
N PRO A 257 0.32 13.39 18.78
CA PRO A 257 0.22 13.70 17.35
C PRO A 257 0.68 15.13 17.02
N LEU A 258 0.36 16.10 17.89
CA LEU A 258 0.80 17.49 17.75
C LEU A 258 2.33 17.61 17.84
N ALA A 259 2.97 16.92 18.79
CA ALA A 259 4.43 16.90 18.92
C ALA A 259 5.10 16.30 17.68
N VAL A 260 4.54 15.22 17.12
CA VAL A 260 5.04 14.59 15.90
C VAL A 260 4.89 15.52 14.68
N ALA A 261 3.72 16.16 14.50
CA ALA A 261 3.52 17.14 13.43
C ALA A 261 4.48 18.33 13.53
N THR A 262 4.71 18.82 14.75
CA THR A 262 5.63 19.94 15.01
C THR A 262 7.06 19.57 14.66
N ARG A 263 7.55 18.41 15.14
CA ARG A 263 8.90 17.90 14.83
C ARG A 263 9.12 17.76 13.32
N ASN A 264 8.08 17.32 12.60
CA ASN A 264 8.15 17.08 11.16
C ASN A 264 7.77 18.32 10.32
N ALA A 265 7.67 19.51 10.94
CA ALA A 265 7.34 20.79 10.29
C ALA A 265 6.03 20.77 9.46
N GLN A 266 5.02 20.04 9.92
CA GLN A 266 3.72 19.92 9.24
C GLN A 266 2.77 21.05 9.69
N SER A 267 3.05 22.30 9.30
CA SER A 267 2.38 23.50 9.83
C SER A 267 0.85 23.44 9.81
N LYS A 268 0.26 23.01 8.70
CA LYS A 268 -1.21 22.90 8.59
C LYS A 268 -1.80 21.83 9.52
N ALA A 269 -1.10 20.71 9.71
CA ALA A 269 -1.51 19.69 10.68
C ALA A 269 -1.37 20.20 12.12
N VAL A 270 -0.33 20.97 12.42
CA VAL A 270 -0.14 21.62 13.73
C VAL A 270 -1.31 22.56 14.04
N GLU A 271 -1.68 23.43 13.09
CA GLU A 271 -2.81 24.35 13.24
C GLU A 271 -4.13 23.60 13.45
N LEU A 272 -4.39 22.58 12.62
CA LEU A 272 -5.59 21.76 12.74
C LEU A 272 -5.66 21.06 14.11
N LEU A 273 -4.59 20.39 14.53
CA LEU A 273 -4.54 19.67 15.81
C LEU A 273 -4.74 20.62 16.99
N LYS A 274 -4.11 21.81 16.98
CA LYS A 274 -4.33 22.84 18.01
C LYS A 274 -5.80 23.29 18.05
N SER A 275 -6.42 23.53 16.90
CA SER A 275 -7.83 23.93 16.82
C SER A 275 -8.79 22.85 17.37
N LYS A 276 -8.34 21.59 17.41
CA LYS A 276 -9.08 20.44 17.92
C LYS A 276 -8.67 20.05 19.35
N GLY A 277 -7.94 20.91 20.06
CA GLY A 277 -7.57 20.71 21.46
C GLY A 277 -6.31 19.85 21.69
N GLY A 278 -5.49 19.68 20.65
CA GLY A 278 -4.17 19.07 20.76
C GLY A 278 -3.23 19.92 21.61
N ARG A 279 -2.55 19.27 22.55
CA ARG A 279 -1.56 19.87 23.44
C ARG A 279 -0.28 19.04 23.56
#